data_AF-A0A2G6THQ9-F1
#
_entry.id   AF-A0A2G6THQ9-F1
#
_cell.length_a   1.000
_cell.length_b   1.000
_cell.length_c   1.000
_cell.angle_alpha   90.00
_cell.angle_beta   90.00
_cell.angle_gamma   90.00
#
_symmetry.space_group_name_H-M   'P 1'
#
loop_
_entity.id
_entity.type
_entity.pdbx_description
1 polymer ?
#
loop_
_entity_poly.entity_id
_entity_poly.type
_entity_poly.pdbx_seq_one_letter_code
_entity_poly.pdbx_strand_id
1 'polypeptide(L)'
;MKYYSNNELVTWFKRSERQNLKITILLIIFACLAGAGFFFDAQKEIDNKFIFGVGGLVLIIVFFLYAYLNSGSLTNKTIREISFTDSEITFCTFSYKLFALYTIEEKEIIVDSLAFKFIKSEYPVNNKKIKLQKECFIITNNGIEFFLLFKYFNDDLLNQIKNE
;
A
#
# COMPACT_ATOMS: atom_id res chain seq x y z
N MET A 1 -16.93 -15.22 14.10
CA MET A 1 -15.78 -16.07 13.67
C MET A 1 -14.71 -15.19 13.00
N LYS A 2 -13.41 -15.43 13.20
CA LYS A 2 -12.32 -14.64 12.59
C LYS A 2 -11.68 -15.38 11.41
N TYR A 3 -11.48 -14.69 10.30
CA TYR A 3 -10.88 -15.19 9.07
C TYR A 3 -9.62 -14.40 8.74
N TYR A 4 -8.57 -15.10 8.33
CA TYR A 4 -7.26 -14.53 8.07
C TYR A 4 -6.86 -14.76 6.61
N SER A 5 -6.24 -13.75 6.02
CA SER A 5 -5.57 -13.91 4.74
C SER A 5 -4.40 -14.90 4.85
N ASN A 6 -4.16 -15.66 3.79
CA ASN A 6 -3.12 -16.67 3.76
C ASN A 6 -1.71 -16.04 3.74
N ASN A 7 -0.70 -16.89 4.01
CA ASN A 7 0.70 -16.46 4.03
C ASN A 7 1.22 -15.99 2.67
N GLU A 8 0.59 -16.38 1.56
CA GLU A 8 0.99 -15.95 0.22
C GLU A 8 0.76 -14.45 0.04
N LEU A 9 -0.41 -13.95 0.43
CA LEU A 9 -0.75 -12.52 0.36
C LEU A 9 0.15 -11.69 1.29
N VAL A 10 0.35 -12.16 2.52
CA VAL A 10 1.24 -11.51 3.50
C VAL A 10 2.67 -11.41 2.95
N THR A 11 3.17 -12.49 2.35
CA THR A 11 4.53 -12.53 1.78
C THR A 11 4.65 -11.60 0.57
N TRP A 12 3.60 -11.51 -0.24
CA TRP A 12 3.56 -10.61 -1.40
C TRP A 12 3.67 -9.15 -0.99
N PHE A 13 2.88 -8.69 -0.01
CA PHE A 13 2.96 -7.32 0.50
C PHE A 13 4.34 -7.02 1.09
N LYS A 14 4.89 -7.92 1.93
CA LYS A 14 6.25 -7.77 2.48
C LYS A 14 7.32 -7.70 1.41
N ARG A 15 7.16 -8.44 0.31
CA ARG A 15 8.10 -8.38 -0.83
C ARG A 15 8.00 -7.05 -1.57
N SER A 16 6.79 -6.54 -1.78
CA SER A 16 6.55 -5.23 -2.39
C SER A 16 7.15 -4.09 -1.56
N GLU A 17 6.91 -4.10 -0.24
CA GLU A 17 7.52 -3.16 0.71
C GLU A 17 9.05 -3.16 0.63
N ARG A 18 9.67 -4.35 0.65
CA ARG A 18 11.13 -4.48 0.53
C ARG A 18 11.66 -3.96 -0.81
N GLN A 19 10.93 -4.15 -1.90
CA GLN A 19 11.32 -3.63 -3.21
C GLN A 19 11.25 -2.10 -3.24
N ASN A 20 10.15 -1.52 -2.77
CA ASN A 20 9.98 -0.08 -2.66
C ASN A 20 11.08 0.53 -1.78
N LEU A 21 11.38 -0.09 -0.64
CA LEU A 21 12.48 0.33 0.24
C LEU A 21 13.83 0.37 -0.48
N LYS A 22 14.18 -0.69 -1.22
CA LYS A 22 15.44 -0.74 -1.99
C LYS A 22 15.52 0.35 -3.05
N ILE A 23 14.44 0.57 -3.78
CA ILE A 23 14.36 1.62 -4.81
C ILE A 23 14.54 2.99 -4.17
N THR A 24 13.83 3.27 -3.07
CA THR A 24 13.95 4.56 -2.37
C THR A 24 15.37 4.79 -1.82
N ILE A 25 16.02 3.77 -1.23
CA ILE A 25 17.41 3.88 -0.75
C ILE A 25 18.36 4.22 -1.91
N LEU A 26 18.25 3.51 -3.04
CA LEU A 26 19.09 3.77 -4.21
C LEU A 26 18.90 5.20 -4.75
N LEU A 27 17.67 5.71 -4.74
CA LEU A 27 17.38 7.08 -5.16
C LEU A 27 17.96 8.11 -4.21
N ILE A 28 17.91 7.89 -2.89
CA ILE A 28 18.54 8.76 -1.90
C ILE A 28 20.06 8.78 -2.12
N ILE A 29 20.69 7.61 -2.30
CA ILE A 29 22.12 7.52 -2.58
C ILE A 29 22.45 8.29 -3.87
N PHE A 30 21.67 8.11 -4.94
CA PHE A 30 21.88 8.81 -6.20
C PHE A 30 21.76 10.34 -6.04
N ALA A 31 20.75 10.82 -5.30
CA ALA A 31 20.58 12.24 -5.03
C ALA A 31 21.72 12.81 -4.17
N CYS A 32 22.21 12.04 -3.18
CA CYS A 32 23.36 12.44 -2.37
C CYS A 32 24.66 12.47 -3.19
N LEU A 33 24.88 11.50 -4.10
CA LEU A 33 26.06 11.48 -4.98
C LEU A 33 26.03 12.60 -6.01
N ALA A 34 24.86 12.88 -6.59
CA ALA A 34 24.65 14.06 -7.41
C ALA A 34 25.01 15.30 -6.59
N GLY A 35 24.40 15.47 -5.42
CA GLY A 35 24.69 16.50 -4.42
C GLY A 35 26.19 16.69 -4.11
N ALA A 36 26.88 15.61 -3.77
CA ALA A 36 28.30 15.62 -3.38
C ALA A 36 29.22 15.98 -4.54
N GLY A 37 28.95 15.48 -5.75
CA GLY A 37 29.66 15.90 -6.97
C GLY A 37 29.58 17.40 -7.23
N PHE A 38 28.54 18.08 -6.73
CA PHE A 38 28.38 19.54 -6.82
C PHE A 38 29.18 20.32 -5.76
N PHE A 39 29.42 19.77 -4.56
CA PHE A 39 30.18 20.45 -3.49
C PHE A 39 31.69 20.45 -3.73
N PHE A 40 32.24 19.48 -4.45
CA PHE A 40 33.67 19.42 -4.76
C PHE A 40 34.10 20.32 -5.93
N ASP A 41 33.15 20.86 -6.71
CA ASP A 41 33.40 21.81 -7.81
C ASP A 41 33.02 23.25 -7.39
N ALA A 42 33.48 23.68 -6.21
CA ALA A 42 33.07 24.93 -5.55
C ALA A 42 33.68 26.22 -6.14
N GLN A 43 34.29 26.21 -7.33
CA GLN A 43 35.02 27.36 -7.87
C GLN A 43 34.33 28.15 -8.99
N LYS A 44 33.10 27.82 -9.42
CA LYS A 44 32.40 28.63 -10.45
C LYS A 44 30.90 28.72 -10.20
N GLU A 45 30.46 29.97 -10.06
CA GLU A 45 29.12 30.58 -10.20
C GLU A 45 27.90 29.74 -9.76
N ILE A 46 27.15 30.32 -8.82
CA ILE A 46 26.09 29.69 -8.03
C ILE A 46 24.83 29.28 -8.85
N ASP A 47 24.67 29.74 -10.09
CA ASP A 47 23.33 29.73 -10.71
C ASP A 47 22.84 28.37 -11.22
N ASN A 48 23.68 27.52 -11.84
CA ASN A 48 23.20 26.25 -12.41
C ASN A 48 23.27 25.08 -11.41
N LYS A 49 24.20 25.13 -10.44
CA LYS A 49 24.47 24.01 -9.50
C LYS A 49 23.40 23.87 -8.42
N PHE A 50 22.85 24.99 -7.95
CA PHE A 50 21.74 25.01 -6.99
C PHE A 50 20.48 24.34 -7.57
N ILE A 51 20.18 24.60 -8.85
CA ILE A 51 19.01 24.05 -9.55
C ILE A 51 19.05 22.52 -9.61
N PHE A 52 20.22 21.91 -9.85
CA PHE A 52 20.36 20.45 -9.86
C PHE A 52 20.21 19.82 -8.47
N GLY A 53 20.74 20.45 -7.42
CA GLY A 53 20.55 19.99 -6.03
C GLY A 53 19.09 20.02 -5.59
N VAL A 54 18.39 21.12 -5.90
CA VAL A 54 16.94 21.24 -5.69
C VAL A 54 16.18 20.21 -6.52
N GLY A 55 16.57 19.99 -7.77
CA GLY A 55 15.98 18.98 -8.65
C GLY A 55 16.07 17.55 -8.08
N GLY A 56 17.22 17.17 -7.52
CA GLY A 56 17.39 15.87 -6.85
C GLY A 56 16.49 15.70 -5.63
N LEU A 57 16.33 16.75 -4.82
CA LEU A 57 15.47 16.73 -3.64
C LEU A 57 13.98 16.63 -4.02
N VAL A 58 13.55 17.39 -5.03
CA VAL A 58 12.19 17.28 -5.59
C VAL A 58 11.92 15.87 -6.11
N LEU A 59 12.89 15.27 -6.80
CA LEU A 59 12.76 13.92 -7.34
C LEU A 59 12.58 12.89 -6.20
N ILE A 60 13.35 12.98 -5.11
CA ILE A 60 13.14 12.13 -3.92
C ILE A 60 11.72 12.28 -3.37
N ILE A 61 11.24 13.52 -3.21
CA ILE A 61 9.88 13.79 -2.67
C ILE A 61 8.82 13.17 -3.58
N VAL A 62 8.92 13.35 -4.90
CA VAL A 62 7.97 12.79 -5.87
C VAL A 62 7.94 11.26 -5.78
N PHE A 63 9.09 10.60 -5.70
CA PHE A 63 9.15 9.15 -5.55
C PHE A 63 8.62 8.65 -4.21
N PHE A 64 8.88 9.38 -3.12
CA PHE A 64 8.33 9.08 -1.81
C PHE A 64 6.79 9.16 -1.82
N LEU A 65 6.25 10.26 -2.36
CA LEU A 65 4.81 10.43 -2.54
C LEU A 65 4.22 9.37 -3.45
N TYR A 66 4.89 9.00 -4.53
CA TYR A 66 4.45 7.92 -5.42
C TYR A 66 4.38 6.57 -4.69
N ALA A 67 5.42 6.22 -3.92
CA ALA A 67 5.44 4.98 -3.14
C ALA A 67 4.33 4.96 -2.07
N TYR A 68 4.11 6.09 -1.39
CA TYR A 68 3.05 6.26 -0.41
C TYR A 68 1.65 6.13 -1.04
N LEU A 69 1.35 6.93 -2.06
CA LEU A 69 0.02 7.00 -2.68
C LEU A 69 -0.37 5.71 -3.40
N ASN A 70 0.57 5.04 -4.07
CA ASN A 70 0.25 3.84 -4.86
C ASN A 70 0.39 2.54 -4.07
N SER A 71 1.47 2.34 -3.33
CA SER A 71 1.69 1.06 -2.62
C SER A 71 1.20 1.10 -1.18
N GLY A 72 1.49 2.19 -0.46
CA GLY A 72 1.13 2.31 0.95
C GLY A 72 -0.37 2.42 1.18
N SER A 73 -1.01 3.38 0.50
CA SER A 73 -2.45 3.59 0.59
C SER A 73 -3.24 2.35 0.20
N LEU A 74 -2.86 1.67 -0.89
CA LEU A 74 -3.54 0.47 -1.35
C LEU A 74 -3.36 -0.71 -0.37
N THR A 75 -2.15 -0.91 0.14
CA THR A 75 -1.87 -1.93 1.17
C THR A 75 -2.73 -1.68 2.41
N ASN A 76 -2.79 -0.42 2.87
CA ASN A 76 -3.57 -0.04 4.04
C ASN A 76 -5.09 -0.04 3.84
N LYS A 77 -5.56 -0.14 2.59
CA LYS A 77 -6.96 -0.39 2.25
C LYS A 77 -7.26 -1.87 2.03
N THR A 78 -6.25 -2.73 2.00
CA THR A 78 -6.44 -4.16 1.78
C THR A 78 -6.68 -4.87 3.10
N ILE A 79 -7.71 -5.69 3.15
CA ILE A 79 -8.12 -6.41 4.35
C ILE A 79 -7.21 -7.63 4.54
N ARG A 80 -6.63 -7.70 5.73
CA ARG A 80 -5.80 -8.80 6.20
C ARG A 80 -6.62 -9.81 6.99
N GLU A 81 -7.53 -9.31 7.82
CA GLU A 81 -8.33 -10.10 8.76
C GLU A 81 -9.76 -9.57 8.75
N ILE A 82 -10.75 -10.46 8.77
CA ILE A 82 -12.17 -10.09 8.81
C ILE A 82 -12.90 -11.01 9.78
N SER A 83 -13.87 -10.46 10.51
CA SER A 83 -14.66 -11.19 11.46
C SER A 83 -16.10 -10.72 11.46
N PHE A 84 -16.99 -11.68 11.64
CA PHE A 84 -18.43 -11.49 11.63
C PHE A 84 -18.95 -11.78 13.03
N THR A 85 -19.79 -10.88 13.53
CA THR A 85 -20.70 -11.04 14.66
C THR A 85 -22.13 -10.90 14.15
N ASP A 86 -23.13 -11.09 15.02
CA ASP A 86 -24.55 -11.07 14.61
C ASP A 86 -25.01 -9.70 14.06
N SER A 87 -24.33 -8.61 14.42
CA SER A 87 -24.71 -7.25 14.03
C SER A 87 -23.56 -6.45 13.39
N GLU A 88 -22.32 -6.93 13.46
CA GLU A 88 -21.16 -6.15 13.04
C GLU A 88 -20.14 -7.00 12.26
N ILE A 89 -19.53 -6.35 11.28
CA ILE A 89 -18.38 -6.85 10.55
C ILE A 89 -17.17 -6.01 10.98
N THR A 90 -16.20 -6.67 11.60
CA THR A 90 -14.93 -6.05 11.98
C THR A 90 -13.82 -6.54 11.07
N PHE A 91 -13.03 -5.64 10.51
CA PHE A 91 -11.88 -6.01 9.70
C PHE A 91 -10.64 -5.18 10.01
N CYS A 92 -9.48 -5.84 9.88
CA CYS A 92 -8.17 -5.24 10.04
C CYS A 92 -7.45 -5.18 8.69
N THR A 93 -6.87 -4.03 8.37
CA THR A 93 -6.09 -3.85 7.14
C THR A 93 -4.61 -4.18 7.34
N PHE A 94 -3.85 -4.27 6.26
CA PHE A 94 -2.39 -4.38 6.37
C PHE A 94 -1.76 -3.07 6.85
N SER A 95 -0.79 -3.17 7.75
CA SER A 95 0.18 -2.10 7.97
C SER A 95 1.10 -1.97 6.75
N TYR A 96 1.55 -0.76 6.44
CA TYR A 96 2.57 -0.54 5.42
C TYR A 96 3.74 0.26 5.96
N LYS A 97 4.96 -0.27 5.84
CA LYS A 97 6.16 0.44 6.31
C LYS A 97 6.93 1.07 5.15
N LEU A 98 6.89 2.41 5.08
CA LEU A 98 7.71 3.19 4.17
C LEU A 98 8.98 3.64 4.91
N PHE A 99 10.07 2.91 4.70
CA PHE A 99 11.34 3.16 5.41
C PHE A 99 11.29 2.85 6.92
N ALA A 100 12.42 3.01 7.61
CA ALA A 100 12.45 2.93 9.07
C ALA A 100 11.69 4.08 9.76
N LEU A 101 11.39 5.16 9.02
CA LEU A 101 10.91 6.44 9.55
C LEU A 101 9.39 6.63 9.47
N TYR A 102 8.70 5.90 8.60
CA TYR A 102 7.27 6.12 8.38
C TYR A 102 6.51 4.80 8.28
N THR A 103 5.55 4.61 9.18
CA THR A 103 4.66 3.44 9.20
C THR A 103 3.24 3.93 9.02
N ILE A 104 2.53 3.34 8.07
CA ILE A 104 1.07 3.41 7.99
C ILE A 104 0.57 2.25 8.84
N GLU A 105 0.05 2.56 10.02
CA GLU A 105 -0.46 1.56 10.95
C GLU A 105 -1.66 0.81 10.37
N GLU A 106 -1.83 -0.44 10.81
CA GLU A 106 -3.04 -1.21 10.52
C GLU A 106 -4.27 -0.49 11.08
N LYS A 107 -5.39 -0.59 10.35
CA LYS A 107 -6.67 -0.01 10.77
C LYS A 107 -7.62 -1.12 11.11
N GLU A 108 -8.16 -1.08 12.32
CA GLU A 108 -9.33 -1.87 12.72
C GLU A 108 -10.59 -1.03 12.44
N ILE A 109 -11.53 -1.61 11.70
CA ILE A 109 -12.73 -0.94 11.24
C ILE A 109 -13.91 -1.82 11.57
N ILE A 110 -14.89 -1.24 12.27
CA ILE A 110 -16.13 -1.87 12.69
C ILE A 110 -17.25 -1.25 11.85
N VAL A 111 -18.06 -2.09 11.21
CA VAL A 111 -19.17 -1.69 10.35
C VAL A 111 -20.41 -2.49 10.71
N ASP A 112 -21.58 -1.86 10.74
CA ASP A 112 -22.86 -2.54 10.86
C ASP A 112 -23.06 -3.48 9.66
N SER A 113 -23.43 -4.74 9.91
CA SER A 113 -23.65 -5.74 8.86
C SER A 113 -24.73 -5.31 7.86
N LEU A 114 -25.73 -4.52 8.28
CA LEU A 114 -26.80 -4.02 7.42
C LEU A 114 -26.35 -2.90 6.47
N ALA A 115 -25.35 -2.12 6.86
CA ALA A 115 -24.79 -1.04 6.03
C ALA A 115 -23.78 -1.57 4.99
N PHE A 116 -23.45 -2.85 5.08
CA PHE A 116 -22.38 -3.47 4.35
C PHE A 116 -22.82 -3.97 2.98
N LYS A 117 -21.99 -3.78 1.94
CA LYS A 117 -22.23 -4.33 0.60
C LYS A 117 -20.95 -4.90 0.03
N PHE A 118 -21.02 -6.14 -0.44
CA PHE A 118 -19.94 -6.79 -1.17
C PHE A 118 -20.11 -6.52 -2.67
N ILE A 119 -19.24 -5.69 -3.25
CA ILE A 119 -19.26 -5.43 -4.70
C ILE A 119 -18.07 -6.12 -5.33
N LYS A 120 -18.34 -7.04 -6.28
CA LYS A 120 -17.27 -7.63 -7.08
C LYS A 120 -16.60 -6.57 -7.94
N SER A 121 -15.30 -6.44 -7.81
CA SER A 121 -14.50 -5.47 -8.56
C SER A 121 -13.12 -6.00 -8.89
N GLU A 122 -12.38 -5.23 -9.70
CA GLU A 122 -10.97 -5.46 -9.96
C GLU A 122 -10.11 -4.75 -8.93
N TYR A 123 -9.08 -5.44 -8.44
CA TYR A 123 -8.14 -4.86 -7.50
C TYR A 123 -7.22 -3.87 -8.22
N PRO A 124 -7.07 -2.61 -7.75
CA PRO A 124 -6.43 -1.54 -8.50
C PRO A 124 -4.89 -1.61 -8.45
N VAL A 125 -4.31 -2.69 -8.98
CA VAL A 125 -2.86 -2.88 -9.12
C VAL A 125 -2.46 -2.77 -10.58
N ASN A 126 -1.70 -1.72 -10.91
CA ASN A 126 -1.15 -1.48 -12.26
C ASN A 126 -0.03 -2.47 -12.69
N ASN A 127 0.20 -3.55 -11.95
CA ASN A 127 1.30 -4.47 -12.22
C ASN A 127 0.91 -5.48 -13.32
N LYS A 128 1.23 -5.15 -14.58
CA LYS A 128 0.99 -5.97 -15.78
C LYS A 128 1.50 -7.42 -15.69
N LYS A 129 2.43 -7.73 -14.78
CA LYS A 129 3.01 -9.07 -14.59
C LYS A 129 2.14 -10.00 -13.75
N ILE A 130 1.17 -9.47 -13.02
CA ILE A 130 0.27 -10.27 -12.20
C ILE A 130 -1.10 -10.18 -12.84
N LYS A 131 -1.58 -11.27 -13.42
CA LYS A 131 -3.00 -11.45 -13.73
C LYS A 131 -3.79 -11.58 -12.41
N LEU A 132 -3.82 -10.51 -11.61
CA LEU A 132 -4.82 -10.28 -10.56
C LEU A 132 -6.12 -9.81 -11.24
N GLN A 133 -6.53 -10.52 -12.29
CA GLN A 133 -7.85 -10.38 -12.92
C GLN A 133 -8.95 -11.02 -12.06
N LYS A 134 -8.71 -11.22 -10.76
CA LYS A 134 -9.53 -12.11 -9.93
C LYS A 134 -10.09 -11.33 -8.77
N GLU A 135 -11.26 -10.77 -9.07
CA GLU A 135 -12.41 -10.54 -8.19
C GLU A 135 -12.01 -10.23 -6.74
N CYS A 136 -11.99 -8.94 -6.39
CA CYS A 136 -12.01 -8.50 -5.01
C CYS A 136 -13.45 -8.12 -4.62
N PHE A 137 -13.76 -8.16 -3.34
CA PHE A 137 -14.92 -7.43 -2.84
C PHE A 137 -14.50 -6.05 -2.37
N ILE A 138 -15.17 -5.01 -2.87
CA ILE A 138 -15.08 -3.67 -2.32
C ILE A 138 -16.05 -3.56 -1.15
N ILE A 139 -15.54 -3.00 -0.05
CA ILE A 139 -16.26 -2.73 1.18
C ILE A 139 -16.19 -1.23 1.40
N THR A 140 -17.32 -0.55 1.40
CA THR A 140 -17.40 0.90 1.59
C THR A 140 -17.82 1.24 3.01
N ASN A 141 -17.01 2.04 3.70
CA ASN A 141 -17.36 2.64 4.99
C ASN A 141 -17.12 4.15 4.94
N ASN A 142 -18.16 4.96 5.18
CA ASN A 142 -18.08 6.43 5.16
C ASN A 142 -17.39 7.03 3.92
N GLY A 143 -17.62 6.43 2.75
CA GLY A 143 -17.01 6.86 1.48
C GLY A 143 -15.57 6.38 1.25
N ILE A 144 -15.00 5.59 2.16
CA ILE A 144 -13.70 4.96 2.01
C ILE A 144 -13.89 3.51 1.55
N GLU A 145 -13.21 3.15 0.47
CA GLU A 145 -13.19 1.79 -0.08
C GLU A 145 -12.06 0.95 0.52
N PHE A 146 -12.42 -0.26 0.93
CA PHE A 146 -11.53 -1.33 1.39
C PHE A 146 -11.65 -2.54 0.47
N PHE A 147 -10.56 -3.28 0.31
CA PHE A 147 -10.46 -4.36 -0.66
C PHE A 147 -10.23 -5.69 0.04
N LEU A 148 -11.16 -6.63 -0.18
CA LEU A 148 -11.02 -8.02 0.24
C LEU A 148 -10.63 -8.88 -0.96
N LEU A 149 -9.42 -9.42 -0.94
CA LEU A 149 -8.93 -10.33 -1.98
C LEU A 149 -9.30 -11.78 -1.63
N PHE A 150 -10.55 -12.16 -1.90
CA PHE A 150 -11.12 -13.42 -1.38
C PHE A 150 -10.36 -14.68 -1.80
N LYS A 151 -9.62 -14.67 -2.92
CA LYS A 151 -8.77 -15.81 -3.34
C LYS A 151 -7.74 -16.20 -2.27
N TYR A 152 -7.37 -15.27 -1.40
CA TYR A 152 -6.39 -15.49 -0.34
C TYR A 152 -7.02 -15.82 1.01
N PHE A 153 -8.33 -16.08 1.05
CA PHE A 153 -9.05 -16.51 2.24
C PHE A 153 -9.60 -17.94 2.04
N ASN A 154 -10.04 -18.58 3.11
CA ASN A 154 -10.66 -19.90 3.05
C ASN A 154 -12.06 -19.85 2.43
N ASP A 155 -12.52 -20.99 1.90
CA ASP A 155 -13.85 -21.12 1.30
C ASP A 155 -14.98 -20.85 2.31
N ASP A 156 -14.74 -21.07 3.61
CA ASP A 156 -15.73 -20.78 4.66
C ASP A 156 -16.12 -19.29 4.69
N LEU A 157 -15.15 -18.38 4.50
CA LEU A 157 -15.44 -16.95 4.40
C LEU A 157 -16.34 -16.66 3.19
N LEU A 158 -16.06 -17.28 2.04
CA LEU A 158 -16.87 -17.11 0.83
C LEU A 158 -18.29 -17.63 1.03
N ASN A 159 -18.45 -18.72 1.77
CA ASN A 159 -19.76 -19.26 2.10
C ASN A 159 -20.52 -18.35 3.06
N GLN A 160 -19.85 -17.76 4.05
CA GLN A 160 -20.44 -16.76 4.94
C GLN A 160 -20.95 -15.54 4.16
N ILE A 161 -20.11 -14.98 3.27
CA ILE A 161 -20.44 -13.81 2.44
C ILE A 161 -21.62 -14.06 1.48
N LYS A 162 -21.81 -15.32 1.03
CA LYS A 162 -22.94 -15.68 0.15
C LYS A 162 -24.25 -15.89 0.90
N ASN A 163 -24.19 -16.17 2.20
CA ASN A 163 -25.35 -16.48 3.02
C ASN A 163 -25.90 -15.24 3.76
N GLU A 164 -25.15 -14.13 3.78
CA GLU A 164 -25.60 -12.79 4.21
C GLU A 164 -26.11 -11.98 3.00
#